data_AF-A0A1S9J2T3-F1
#
_entry.id   AF-A0A1S9J2T3-F1
#
_cell.length_a   1.000
_cell.length_b   1.000
_cell.length_c   1.000
_cell.angle_alpha   90.00
_cell.angle_beta   90.00
_cell.angle_gamma   90.00
#
_symmetry.space_group_name_H-M   'P 1'
#
loop_
_entity.id
_entity.type
_entity.pdbx_description
1 polymer ?
#
loop_
_entity_poly.entity_id
_entity_poly.type
_entity_poly.pdbx_seq_one_letter_code
_entity_poly.pdbx_strand_id
1 'polypeptide(L)'
;MLMLHRGDTVSHVARTLCSTRSSIGRWINWFTLSGVEGLKSLPSGRGRRWLFEHICALLHELVKHSPGDFGYQRSRWSTELLAIKIRDVTDCPLHSSTIRQWLPAAGLVW
;
A
#
# COMPACT_ATOMS: atom_id res chain seq x y z
N MET A 1 -6.25 5.52 26.49
CA MET A 1 -7.61 5.76 27.01
C MET A 1 -7.79 5.40 28.47
N LEU A 2 -7.17 4.31 28.97
CA LEU A 2 -7.30 3.92 30.39
C LEU A 2 -6.99 5.04 31.39
N MET A 3 -5.92 5.81 31.17
CA MET A 3 -5.55 6.95 32.03
C MET A 3 -6.66 8.02 32.08
N LEU A 4 -7.21 8.40 30.93
CA LEU A 4 -8.32 9.36 30.84
C LEU A 4 -9.59 8.83 31.53
N HIS A 5 -9.88 7.52 31.39
CA HIS A 5 -11.01 6.89 32.08
C HIS A 5 -10.84 6.87 33.60
N ARG A 6 -9.61 6.84 34.11
CA ARG A 6 -9.30 6.96 35.54
C ARG A 6 -9.39 8.39 36.07
N GLY A 7 -9.70 9.36 35.21
CA GLY A 7 -9.81 10.78 35.56
C GLY A 7 -8.52 11.58 35.38
N ASP A 8 -7.46 11.00 34.79
CA ASP A 8 -6.23 11.75 34.52
C ASP A 8 -6.47 12.89 33.53
N THR A 9 -5.88 14.05 33.80
CA THR A 9 -6.00 15.21 32.90
C THR A 9 -5.21 14.99 31.60
N VAL A 10 -5.66 15.62 30.50
CA VAL A 10 -4.97 15.60 29.20
C VAL A 10 -3.50 16.03 29.33
N SER A 11 -3.21 17.04 30.16
CA SER A 11 -1.85 17.52 30.41
C SER A 11 -0.97 16.52 31.15
N HIS A 12 -1.54 15.70 32.03
CA HIS A 12 -0.82 14.62 32.70
C HIS A 12 -0.53 13.49 31.70
N VAL A 13 -1.55 13.02 30.99
CA VAL A 13 -1.43 11.97 29.98
C VAL A 13 -0.42 12.32 28.90
N ALA A 14 -0.43 13.56 28.40
CA ALA A 14 0.53 14.04 27.42
C ALA A 14 1.99 13.93 27.90
N ARG A 15 2.27 14.32 29.16
CA ARG A 15 3.60 14.19 29.75
C ARG A 15 4.00 12.73 29.95
N THR A 16 3.10 11.90 30.46
CA THR A 16 3.37 10.48 30.70
C THR A 16 3.63 9.70 29.41
N LEU A 17 2.94 10.05 28.32
CA LEU A 17 3.11 9.41 27.01
C LEU A 17 4.14 10.11 26.11
N CYS A 18 4.89 11.09 26.64
CA CYS A 18 5.84 11.92 25.89
C CYS A 18 5.25 12.45 24.56
N SER A 19 3.98 12.83 24.59
CA SER A 19 3.21 13.29 23.44
C SER A 19 2.72 14.72 23.65
N THR A 20 2.36 15.41 22.57
CA THR A 20 1.75 16.74 22.67
C THR A 20 0.29 16.64 23.11
N ARG A 21 -0.20 17.65 23.84
CA ARG A 21 -1.60 17.75 24.26
C ARG A 21 -2.58 17.69 23.08
N SER A 22 -2.19 18.24 21.92
CA SER A 22 -2.98 18.21 20.70
C SER A 22 -3.14 16.79 20.12
N SER A 23 -2.11 15.95 20.20
CA SER A 23 -2.22 14.54 19.80
C SER A 23 -3.20 13.77 20.69
N ILE A 24 -3.14 13.97 22.00
CA ILE A 24 -4.11 13.38 22.93
C ILE A 24 -5.53 13.86 22.61
N GLY A 25 -5.72 15.16 22.34
CA GLY A 25 -7.01 15.71 21.92
C GLY A 25 -7.55 15.07 20.62
N ARG A 26 -6.69 14.82 19.62
CA ARG A 26 -7.09 14.10 18.40
C ARG A 26 -7.51 12.66 18.69
N TRP A 27 -6.76 11.95 19.54
CA TRP A 27 -7.12 10.59 19.93
C TRP A 27 -8.45 10.53 20.66
N ILE A 28 -8.71 11.48 21.57
CA ILE A 28 -10.02 11.62 22.23
C ILE A 28 -11.11 11.82 21.17
N ASN A 29 -10.92 12.75 20.24
CA ASN A 29 -11.89 13.01 19.18
C ASN A 29 -12.18 11.76 18.34
N TRP A 30 -11.14 11.07 17.86
CA TRP A 30 -11.31 9.85 17.07
C TRP A 30 -12.02 8.73 17.83
N PHE A 31 -11.69 8.57 19.12
CA PHE A 31 -12.36 7.60 19.97
C PHE A 31 -13.82 7.94 20.22
N THR A 32 -14.15 9.21 20.44
CA THR A 32 -15.55 9.65 20.62
C THR A 32 -16.36 9.46 19.34
N LEU A 33 -15.77 9.71 18.16
CA LEU A 33 -16.45 9.60 16.87
C LEU A 33 -16.60 8.16 16.38
N SER A 34 -15.61 7.30 16.62
CA SER A 34 -15.52 5.98 15.96
C SER A 34 -15.06 4.86 16.89
N GLY A 35 -15.06 5.10 18.20
CA GLY A 35 -14.65 4.12 19.20
C GLY A 35 -13.20 3.67 19.03
N VAL A 36 -12.93 2.41 19.36
CA VAL A 36 -11.59 1.81 19.24
C VAL A 36 -11.12 1.75 17.78
N GLU A 37 -12.05 1.60 16.82
CA GLU A 37 -11.72 1.57 15.39
C GLU A 37 -11.07 2.87 14.92
N GLY A 38 -11.51 4.02 15.45
CA GLY A 38 -10.91 5.33 15.14
C GLY A 38 -9.46 5.49 15.63
N LEU A 39 -9.00 4.63 16.55
CA LEU A 39 -7.63 4.64 17.05
C LEU A 39 -6.69 3.71 16.28
N LYS A 40 -7.22 2.90 15.35
CA LYS A 40 -6.38 2.05 14.50
C LYS A 40 -5.54 2.93 13.58
N SER A 41 -4.24 2.64 13.52
CA SER A 41 -3.36 3.34 12.59
C SER A 41 -3.71 2.95 11.17
N LEU A 42 -3.89 3.96 10.32
CA LEU A 42 -3.98 3.74 8.88
C LEU A 42 -2.63 3.27 8.35
N PRO A 43 -2.60 2.44 7.29
CA PRO A 43 -1.35 2.10 6.62
C PRO A 43 -0.62 3.37 6.20
N SER A 44 0.70 3.36 6.35
CA SER A 44 1.53 4.51 6.03
C SER A 44 1.52 4.81 4.53
N GLY A 45 1.55 6.10 4.18
CA GLY A 45 1.60 6.56 2.80
C GLY A 45 0.24 6.72 2.12
N ARG A 46 0.25 7.07 0.83
CA ARG A 46 -0.97 7.15 0.04
C ARG A 46 -1.46 5.73 -0.24
N GLY A 47 -2.75 5.48 -0.05
CA GLY A 47 -3.38 4.25 -0.51
C GLY A 47 -3.07 4.00 -1.99
N ARG A 48 -2.89 2.73 -2.37
CA ARG A 48 -2.62 2.34 -3.76
C ARG A 48 -3.79 2.82 -4.62
N ARG A 49 -3.54 3.78 -5.52
CA ARG A 49 -4.59 4.42 -6.34
C ARG A 49 -5.11 3.57 -7.49
N TRP A 50 -4.41 2.51 -7.88
CA TRP A 50 -4.64 1.82 -9.15
C TRP A 50 -4.68 0.31 -8.97
N LEU A 51 -5.62 -0.32 -9.71
CA LEU A 51 -5.63 -1.63 -10.41
C LEU A 51 -4.69 -2.77 -9.96
N PHE A 52 -4.20 -2.78 -8.73
CA PHE A 52 -3.16 -3.72 -8.28
C PHE A 52 -3.56 -5.17 -8.57
N GLU A 53 -4.80 -5.54 -8.22
CA GLU A 53 -5.33 -6.88 -8.47
C GLU A 53 -5.42 -7.20 -9.96
N HIS A 54 -5.87 -6.26 -10.79
CA HIS A 54 -5.96 -6.43 -12.24
C HIS A 54 -4.58 -6.57 -12.89
N ILE A 55 -3.61 -5.77 -12.45
CA ILE A 55 -2.23 -5.85 -12.94
C ILE A 55 -1.56 -7.13 -12.46
N CYS A 56 -1.84 -7.58 -11.22
CA CYS A 56 -1.35 -8.86 -10.72
C CYS A 56 -1.92 -10.02 -11.53
N ALA A 57 -3.22 -10.02 -11.82
CA ALA A 57 -3.84 -11.02 -12.69
C ALA A 57 -3.20 -11.01 -14.09
N LEU A 58 -2.99 -9.83 -14.67
CA LEU A 58 -2.31 -9.69 -15.96
C LEU A 58 -0.86 -10.21 -15.91
N LEU A 59 -0.11 -9.90 -14.86
CA LEU A 59 1.25 -10.42 -14.66
C LEU A 59 1.25 -11.94 -14.62
N HIS A 60 0.30 -12.56 -13.90
CA HIS A 60 0.14 -14.01 -13.84
C HIS A 60 -0.17 -14.64 -15.20
N GLU A 61 -0.97 -13.98 -16.04
CA GLU A 61 -1.21 -14.47 -17.40
C GLU A 61 0.03 -14.28 -18.30
N LEU A 62 0.71 -13.14 -18.22
CA LEU A 62 1.88 -12.86 -19.06
C LEU A 62 3.04 -13.84 -18.81
N VAL A 63 3.27 -14.26 -17.56
CA VAL A 63 4.36 -15.19 -17.23
C VAL A 63 4.12 -16.62 -17.70
N LYS A 64 2.88 -16.99 -18.07
CA LYS A 64 2.58 -18.29 -18.69
C LYS A 64 3.07 -18.38 -20.14
N HIS A 65 3.37 -17.23 -20.73
CA HIS A 65 3.77 -17.09 -22.13
C HIS A 65 5.21 -16.59 -22.22
N SER A 66 5.87 -16.92 -23.33
CA SER A 66 7.18 -16.35 -23.64
C SER A 66 7.00 -14.92 -24.18
N PRO A 67 7.96 -14.02 -23.99
CA PRO A 67 7.90 -12.73 -24.67
C PRO A 67 7.85 -12.85 -26.20
N GLY A 68 8.41 -13.94 -26.75
CA GLY A 68 8.34 -14.26 -28.18
C GLY A 68 6.92 -14.44 -28.69
N ASP A 69 6.01 -14.96 -27.85
CA ASP A 69 4.59 -15.14 -28.19
C ASP A 69 3.89 -13.79 -28.46
N PHE A 70 4.48 -12.69 -27.99
CA PHE A 70 4.01 -11.32 -28.21
C PHE A 70 4.86 -10.53 -29.21
N GLY A 71 5.75 -11.19 -29.94
CA GLY A 71 6.60 -10.56 -30.95
C GLY A 71 7.88 -9.89 -30.41
N TYR A 72 8.22 -10.08 -29.13
CA TYR A 72 9.49 -9.57 -28.60
C TYR A 72 10.64 -10.54 -28.91
N GLN A 73 11.81 -10.00 -29.27
CA GLN A 73 13.03 -10.80 -29.53
C GLN A 73 13.68 -11.39 -28.26
N ARG A 74 13.12 -11.13 -27.07
CA ARG A 74 13.70 -11.58 -25.79
C ARG A 74 13.17 -12.96 -25.43
N SER A 75 14.04 -13.79 -24.87
CA SER A 75 13.69 -15.14 -24.38
C SER A 75 13.07 -15.15 -22.98
N ARG A 76 13.28 -14.08 -22.19
CA ARG A 76 12.77 -13.95 -20.83
C ARG A 76 12.11 -12.59 -20.65
N TRP A 77 11.10 -12.53 -19.79
CA TRP A 77 10.56 -11.25 -19.36
C TRP A 77 11.63 -10.41 -18.67
N SER A 78 11.45 -9.10 -18.65
CA SER A 78 12.19 -8.22 -17.75
C SER A 78 11.18 -7.25 -17.14
N THR A 79 11.53 -6.58 -16.04
CA THR A 79 10.63 -5.58 -15.43
C THR A 79 10.30 -4.44 -16.39
N GLU A 80 11.22 -4.11 -17.30
CA GLU A 80 11.05 -3.09 -18.34
C GLU A 80 10.12 -3.61 -19.44
N LEU A 81 10.31 -4.87 -19.88
CA LEU A 81 9.47 -5.46 -20.92
C LEU A 81 8.02 -5.64 -20.44
N LEU A 82 7.84 -6.07 -19.19
CA LEU A 82 6.53 -6.15 -18.54
C LEU A 82 5.88 -4.77 -18.43
N ALA A 83 6.66 -3.71 -18.12
CA ALA A 83 6.15 -2.33 -18.07
C ALA A 83 5.61 -1.86 -19.41
N ILE A 84 6.32 -2.17 -20.49
CA ILE A 84 5.91 -1.86 -21.85
C ILE A 84 4.62 -2.63 -22.18
N LYS A 85 4.62 -3.96 -22.00
CA LYS A 85 3.47 -4.78 -22.37
C LYS A 85 2.21 -4.43 -21.58
N ILE A 86 2.35 -4.14 -20.29
CA ILE A 86 1.21 -3.73 -19.45
C ILE A 86 0.67 -2.38 -19.91
N ARG A 87 1.54 -1.42 -20.24
CA ARG A 87 1.11 -0.14 -20.81
C ARG A 87 0.34 -0.33 -22.11
N ASP A 88 0.81 -1.20 -23.00
CA ASP A 88 0.14 -1.47 -24.27
C ASP A 88 -1.28 -2.06 -24.07
N VAL A 89 -1.49 -2.82 -22.99
CA VAL A 89 -2.78 -3.47 -22.71
C VAL A 89 -3.73 -2.58 -21.92
N THR A 90 -3.22 -1.83 -20.93
CA THR A 90 -4.06 -1.13 -19.95
C THR A 90 -4.02 0.39 -20.07
N ASP A 91 -3.26 0.94 -21.03
CA ASP A 91 -2.98 2.38 -21.21
C ASP A 91 -2.43 3.07 -19.93
N CYS A 92 -1.94 2.26 -18.98
CA CYS A 92 -1.48 2.74 -17.68
C CYS A 92 0.04 2.87 -17.72
N PRO A 93 0.61 4.08 -17.54
CA PRO A 93 2.05 4.26 -17.56
C PRO A 93 2.68 3.80 -16.24
N LEU A 94 2.84 2.48 -16.09
CA LEU A 94 3.59 1.91 -14.98
C LEU A 94 5.10 1.99 -15.25
N HIS A 95 5.85 2.34 -14.20
CA HIS A 95 7.31 2.31 -14.22
C HIS A 95 7.81 0.91 -13.85
N SER A 96 8.97 0.50 -14.36
CA SER A 96 9.56 -0.82 -14.10
C SER A 96 9.79 -1.09 -12.61
N SER A 97 10.14 -0.05 -11.85
CA SER A 97 10.29 -0.15 -10.38
C SER A 97 8.99 -0.51 -9.66
N THR A 98 7.84 -0.04 -10.14
CA THR A 98 6.52 -0.40 -9.59
C THR A 98 6.25 -1.88 -9.81
N ILE A 99 6.56 -2.40 -11.00
CA ILE A 99 6.40 -3.83 -11.31
C ILE A 99 7.34 -4.66 -10.45
N ARG A 100 8.60 -4.25 -10.30
CA ARG A 100 9.55 -4.91 -9.39
C ARG A 100 9.01 -4.99 -7.95
N GLN A 101 8.37 -3.94 -7.44
CA GLN A 101 7.75 -3.95 -6.11
C GLN A 101 6.52 -4.87 -6.04
N TRP A 102 5.80 -5.03 -7.16
CA TRP A 102 4.55 -5.78 -7.20
C TRP A 102 4.75 -7.26 -7.48
N LEU A 103 5.83 -7.67 -8.14
CA LEU A 103 6.15 -9.06 -8.43
C LEU A 103 6.12 -9.95 -7.16
N PRO A 104 6.85 -9.62 -6.06
CA PRO A 104 6.76 -10.40 -4.83
C PRO A 104 5.36 -10.39 -4.20
N ALA A 105 4.66 -9.26 -4.27
CA ALA A 105 3.30 -9.13 -3.76
C ALA A 105 2.28 -9.95 -4.56
N ALA A 106 2.59 -10.23 -5.83
CA ALA A 106 1.83 -11.13 -6.70
C ALA A 106 2.25 -12.61 -6.53
N GLY A 107 3.24 -12.92 -5.69
CA GLY A 107 3.78 -14.29 -5.54
C GLY A 107 4.70 -14.72 -6.68
N LEU A 108 5.12 -13.79 -7.54
CA LEU A 108 6.04 -14.06 -8.65
C LEU A 108 7.47 -13.73 -8.20
N VAL A 109 8.32 -14.75 -8.17
CA VAL A 109 9.74 -14.61 -7.88
C VAL A 109 10.50 -14.59 -9.21
N TRP A 110 11.39 -13.62 -9.34
CA TRP A 110 12.11 -13.31 -10.58
C TRP A 110 13.58 -13.68 -10.48
#